data_AF-A0A3L9YKB8-F1
#
_entry.id   AF-A0A3L9YKB8-F1
#
_cell.length_a   1.000
_cell.length_b   1.000
_cell.length_c   1.000
_cell.angle_alpha   90.00
_cell.angle_beta   90.00
_cell.angle_gamma   90.00
#
_symmetry.space_group_name_H-M   'P 1'
#
loop_
_entity.id
_entity.type
_entity.pdbx_description
1 polymer ?
#
loop_
_entity_poly.entity_id
_entity_poly.type
_entity_poly.pdbx_seq_one_letter_code
_entity_poly.pdbx_strand_id
1 'polypeptide(L)'
;MQLNYLDFDYSEDADGNGTLDAMASVLPAQLPALQNEIAAVLAWAHAHWPGACAPQEDGGAWHYDLHGVQEVQSPLTLSFDDATGQLHMTTGSAAPPRTTLTLTLSGSSDFCTALREAFDME
;
A
#
# COMPACT_ATOMS: atom_id res chain seq x y z
N MET A 1 -0.03 -13.06 -12.16
CA MET A 1 0.07 -13.62 -10.78
C MET A 1 -1.07 -13.00 -10.00
N GLN A 2 -1.85 -13.76 -9.23
CA GLN A 2 -2.95 -13.17 -8.47
C GLN A 2 -2.41 -12.50 -7.20
N LEU A 3 -2.76 -11.23 -6.99
CA LEU A 3 -2.43 -10.46 -5.79
C LEU A 3 -3.51 -10.73 -4.73
N ASN A 4 -3.11 -11.02 -3.50
CA ASN A 4 -4.02 -11.35 -2.40
C ASN A 4 -4.06 -10.25 -1.33
N TYR A 5 -3.02 -9.42 -1.27
CA TYR A 5 -2.90 -8.32 -0.31
C TYR A 5 -2.89 -6.96 -0.97
N LEU A 6 -2.25 -6.82 -2.14
CA LEU A 6 -2.24 -5.58 -2.88
C LEU A 6 -3.53 -5.43 -3.68
N ASP A 7 -4.30 -4.42 -3.33
CA ASP A 7 -5.49 -3.94 -4.04
C ASP A 7 -5.18 -2.51 -4.48
N PHE A 8 -5.19 -2.26 -5.80
CA PHE A 8 -4.72 -0.99 -6.36
C PHE A 8 -5.90 -0.09 -6.74
N ASP A 9 -5.93 1.10 -6.16
CA ASP A 9 -6.79 2.19 -6.58
C ASP A 9 -6.10 2.99 -7.71
N TYR A 10 -6.69 3.01 -8.90
CA TYR A 10 -6.19 3.78 -10.04
C TYR A 10 -6.83 5.18 -10.11
N SER A 11 -6.00 6.17 -10.37
CA SER A 11 -6.40 7.56 -10.67
C SER A 11 -5.56 8.13 -11.81
N GLU A 12 -6.12 9.08 -12.56
CA GLU A 12 -5.45 9.74 -13.69
C GLU A 12 -5.52 11.26 -13.52
N ASP A 13 -4.42 11.95 -13.86
CA ASP A 13 -4.36 13.41 -13.88
C ASP A 13 -4.86 14.00 -15.22
N ALA A 14 -4.88 15.33 -15.33
CA ALA A 14 -5.35 16.00 -16.54
C ALA A 14 -4.41 15.86 -17.75
N ASP A 15 -3.16 15.45 -17.52
CA ASP A 15 -2.11 15.27 -18.52
C ASP A 15 -2.02 13.80 -18.99
N GLY A 16 -2.86 12.92 -18.44
CA GLY A 16 -2.94 11.49 -18.78
C GLY A 16 -1.91 10.63 -18.06
N ASN A 17 -1.25 11.14 -17.01
CA ASN A 17 -0.41 10.32 -16.14
C ASN A 17 -1.28 9.64 -15.09
N GLY A 18 -1.00 8.38 -14.84
CA GLY A 18 -1.74 7.58 -13.88
C GLY A 18 -0.98 7.35 -12.59
N THR A 19 -1.71 7.23 -11.49
CA THR A 19 -1.23 6.75 -10.20
C THR A 19 -2.04 5.53 -9.78
N LEU A 20 -1.35 4.45 -9.41
CA LEU A 20 -1.91 3.28 -8.75
C LEU A 20 -1.40 3.25 -7.31
N ASP A 21 -2.30 3.27 -6.34
CA ASP A 21 -1.96 3.18 -4.93
C ASP A 21 -2.51 1.89 -4.32
N ALA A 22 -1.69 1.16 -3.59
CA ALA A 22 -2.13 0.00 -2.82
C ALA A 22 -1.61 0.07 -1.39
N MET A 23 -2.50 -0.17 -0.42
CA MET A 23 -2.14 -0.22 0.99
C MET A 23 -2.63 -1.51 1.64
N ALA A 24 -1.73 -2.22 2.31
CA ALA A 24 -2.05 -3.46 3.02
C ALA A 24 -1.50 -3.44 4.45
N SER A 25 -2.36 -3.76 5.42
CA SER A 25 -1.99 -3.90 6.84
C SER A 25 -2.11 -5.34 7.32
N VAL A 26 -0.98 -5.95 7.68
CA VAL A 26 -0.85 -7.39 7.94
C VAL A 26 -0.23 -7.69 9.30
N LEU A 27 -0.48 -8.90 9.81
CA LEU A 27 0.23 -9.43 10.99
C LEU A 27 1.58 -10.02 10.56
N PRO A 28 2.50 -10.30 11.51
CA PRO A 28 3.85 -10.76 11.18
C PRO A 28 3.88 -12.05 10.35
N ALA A 29 2.87 -12.90 10.49
CA ALA A 29 2.76 -14.15 9.73
C ALA A 29 2.48 -13.95 8.23
N GLN A 30 1.81 -12.86 7.83
CA GLN A 30 1.50 -12.58 6.42
C GLN A 30 2.48 -11.61 5.76
N LEU A 31 3.33 -10.93 6.54
CA LEU A 31 4.28 -9.94 6.01
C LEU A 31 5.17 -10.48 4.86
N PRO A 32 5.73 -11.71 4.93
CA PRO A 32 6.52 -12.23 3.82
C PRO A 32 5.72 -12.39 2.52
N ALA A 33 4.43 -12.72 2.61
CA ALA A 33 3.57 -12.87 1.43
C ALA A 33 3.28 -11.51 0.78
N LEU A 34 2.96 -10.48 1.59
CA LEU A 34 2.80 -9.11 1.11
C LEU A 34 4.10 -8.57 0.45
N GLN A 35 5.25 -8.81 1.06
CA GLN A 35 6.54 -8.41 0.49
C GLN A 35 6.83 -9.08 -0.86
N ASN A 36 6.45 -10.36 -1.03
CA ASN A 36 6.59 -11.05 -2.30
C ASN A 36 5.69 -10.46 -3.39
N GLU A 37 4.48 -10.02 -3.04
CA GLU A 37 3.57 -9.35 -3.99
C GLU A 37 4.15 -8.02 -4.46
N ILE A 38 4.62 -7.17 -3.52
CA ILE A 38 5.31 -5.90 -3.85
C ILE A 38 6.53 -6.16 -4.74
N ALA A 39 7.36 -7.14 -4.38
CA ALA A 39 8.56 -7.49 -5.15
C ALA A 39 8.21 -8.00 -6.55
N ALA A 40 7.13 -8.78 -6.71
CA ALA A 40 6.70 -9.28 -8.01
C ALA A 40 6.21 -8.14 -8.92
N VAL A 41 5.47 -7.17 -8.38
CA VAL A 41 5.01 -5.98 -9.12
C VAL A 41 6.20 -5.14 -9.58
N LEU A 42 7.12 -4.80 -8.66
CA LEU A 42 8.29 -3.99 -9.00
C LEU A 42 9.24 -4.71 -9.97
N ALA A 43 9.46 -6.02 -9.79
CA ALA A 43 10.28 -6.81 -10.69
C ALA A 43 9.68 -6.89 -12.10
N TRP A 44 8.35 -7.03 -12.21
CA TRP A 44 7.65 -6.98 -13.49
C TRP A 44 7.85 -5.62 -14.18
N ALA A 45 7.68 -4.52 -13.45
CA ALA A 45 7.82 -3.17 -13.98
C ALA A 45 9.24 -2.92 -14.52
N HIS A 46 10.27 -3.28 -13.74
CA HIS A 46 11.66 -3.19 -14.18
C HIS A 46 11.98 -4.09 -15.39
N ALA A 47 11.35 -5.26 -15.50
CA ALA A 47 11.55 -6.17 -16.63
C ALA A 47 10.87 -5.68 -17.92
N HIS A 48 9.66 -5.11 -17.83
CA HIS A 48 8.92 -4.60 -18.99
C HIS A 48 9.40 -3.22 -19.46
N TRP A 49 9.90 -2.39 -18.54
CA TRP A 49 10.33 -1.03 -18.82
C TRP A 49 11.79 -0.80 -18.35
N PRO A 50 12.77 -1.48 -18.98
CA PRO A 50 14.16 -1.44 -18.54
C PRO A 50 14.74 -0.04 -18.68
N GLY A 51 15.30 0.49 -17.59
CA GLY A 51 15.94 1.81 -17.57
C GLY A 51 14.99 3.01 -17.60
N ALA A 52 13.67 2.78 -17.51
CA ALA A 52 12.67 3.84 -17.53
C ALA A 52 12.12 4.23 -16.15
N CYS A 53 12.66 3.62 -15.08
CA CYS A 53 12.29 3.92 -13.70
C CYS A 53 12.99 5.18 -13.21
N ALA A 54 12.31 6.33 -13.27
CA ALA A 54 12.77 7.60 -12.74
C ALA A 54 11.57 8.53 -12.53
N PRO A 55 11.69 9.56 -11.67
CA PRO A 55 10.69 10.63 -11.63
C PRO A 55 10.42 11.17 -13.03
N GLN A 56 9.18 11.60 -13.28
CA GLN A 56 8.80 12.15 -14.59
C GLN A 56 9.61 13.41 -14.93
N GLU A 57 9.97 14.21 -13.93
CA GLU A 57 10.86 15.37 -14.08
C GLU A 57 12.25 15.01 -14.62
N ASP A 58 12.70 13.77 -14.36
CA ASP A 58 13.98 13.22 -14.84
C ASP A 58 13.81 12.41 -16.15
N GLY A 59 12.62 12.43 -16.77
CA GLY A 59 12.33 11.74 -18.03
C GLY A 59 12.01 10.25 -17.88
N GLY A 60 11.69 9.77 -16.68
CA GLY A 60 11.21 8.40 -16.48
C GLY A 60 9.80 8.19 -17.02
N ALA A 61 9.54 6.97 -17.51
CA ALA A 61 8.20 6.57 -17.94
C ALA A 61 7.33 6.11 -16.76
N TRP A 62 7.98 5.73 -15.66
CA TRP A 62 7.32 5.32 -14.42
C TRP A 62 8.26 5.50 -13.22
N HIS A 63 7.70 5.60 -12.03
CA HIS A 63 8.41 5.50 -10.76
C HIS A 63 7.50 4.89 -9.70
N TYR A 64 8.08 4.63 -8.53
CA TYR A 64 7.35 4.15 -7.38
C TYR A 64 7.80 4.84 -6.09
N ASP A 65 6.90 4.89 -5.13
CA ASP A 65 7.21 5.18 -3.73
C ASP A 65 6.77 3.99 -2.86
N LEU A 66 7.57 3.69 -1.84
CA LEU A 66 7.26 2.63 -0.89
C LEU A 66 7.36 3.17 0.53
N HIS A 67 6.21 3.15 1.21
CA HIS A 67 6.11 3.59 2.59
C HIS A 67 5.74 2.41 3.50
N GLY A 68 6.25 2.43 4.73
CA GLY A 68 6.05 1.36 5.70
C GLY A 68 5.94 1.88 7.13
N VAL A 69 4.92 1.41 7.85
CA VAL A 69 4.69 1.72 9.26
C VAL A 69 4.49 0.42 10.03
N GLN A 70 5.04 0.34 11.23
CA GLN A 70 4.79 -0.76 12.15
C GLN A 70 4.21 -0.22 13.46
N GLU A 71 3.08 -0.79 13.88
CA GLU A 71 2.31 -0.32 15.02
C GLU A 71 1.94 -1.49 15.94
N VAL A 72 1.94 -1.23 17.25
CA VAL A 72 1.47 -2.16 18.26
C VAL A 72 0.21 -1.56 18.87
N GLN A 73 -0.91 -2.26 18.72
CA GLN A 73 -2.20 -1.79 19.22
C GLN A 73 -2.49 -2.39 20.58
N SER A 74 -2.80 -1.53 21.55
CA SER A 74 -3.37 -1.96 22.84
C SER A 74 -4.85 -1.59 22.86
N PRO A 75 -5.77 -2.55 22.99
CA PRO A 75 -7.20 -2.25 22.98
C PRO A 75 -7.56 -1.40 24.19
N LEU A 76 -8.48 -0.46 24.01
CA LEU A 76 -9.01 0.38 25.08
C LEU A 76 -10.45 0.00 25.36
N THR A 77 -10.76 -0.28 26.62
CA THR A 77 -12.14 -0.36 27.10
C THR A 77 -12.52 1.00 27.67
N LEU A 78 -13.53 1.63 27.09
CA LEU A 78 -14.04 2.93 27.52
C LEU A 78 -15.40 2.75 28.19
N SER A 79 -15.62 3.41 29.32
CA SER A 79 -16.92 3.46 29.99
C SER A 79 -17.18 4.88 30.50
N PHE A 80 -18.37 5.40 30.24
CA PHE A 80 -18.80 6.69 30.76
C PHE A 80 -19.65 6.50 32.01
N ASP A 81 -19.30 7.20 33.08
CA ASP A 81 -20.10 7.28 34.31
C ASP A 81 -20.99 8.52 34.22
N ASP A 82 -22.30 8.32 34.09
CA ASP A 82 -23.27 9.41 33.97
C ASP A 82 -23.49 10.18 35.27
N ALA A 83 -23.27 9.52 36.43
CA ALA A 83 -23.45 10.14 37.74
C ALA A 83 -22.31 11.12 38.05
N THR A 84 -21.09 10.83 37.60
CA THR A 84 -19.92 11.69 37.78
C THR A 84 -19.55 12.51 36.54
N GLY A 85 -20.13 12.18 35.38
CA GLY A 85 -19.83 12.80 34.10
C GLY A 85 -18.42 12.47 33.57
N GLN A 86 -17.80 11.39 34.05
CA GLN A 86 -16.41 11.04 33.73
C GLN A 86 -16.30 9.92 32.70
N LEU A 87 -15.28 10.02 31.85
CA LEU A 87 -14.86 8.95 30.95
C LEU A 87 -13.75 8.14 31.60
N HIS A 88 -14.02 6.87 31.89
CA HIS A 88 -13.01 5.92 32.36
C HIS A 88 -12.43 5.14 31.18
N MET A 89 -11.11 4.96 31.21
CA MET A 89 -10.36 4.22 30.21
C MET A 89 -9.51 3.16 30.89
N THR A 90 -9.61 1.92 30.40
CA THR A 90 -8.72 0.82 30.80
C THR A 90 -8.03 0.27 29.57
N THR A 91 -6.70 0.19 29.62
CA THR A 91 -5.89 -0.37 28.53
C THR A 91 -5.72 -1.87 28.71
N GLY A 92 -6.02 -2.64 27.67
CA GLY A 92 -5.78 -4.08 27.59
C GLY A 92 -4.33 -4.42 27.20
N SER A 93 -4.06 -5.72 27.04
CA SER A 93 -2.73 -6.19 26.63
C SER A 93 -2.44 -5.85 25.16
N ALA A 94 -1.19 -5.46 24.89
CA ALA A 94 -0.71 -5.16 23.55
C ALA A 94 -0.88 -6.36 22.60
N ALA A 95 -1.48 -6.13 21.45
CA ALA A 95 -1.58 -7.09 20.36
C ALA A 95 -0.22 -7.27 19.66
N PRO A 96 -0.04 -8.34 18.86
CA PRO A 96 1.12 -8.45 17.98
C PRO A 96 1.24 -7.22 17.05
N PRO A 97 2.47 -6.80 16.69
CA PRO A 97 2.65 -5.65 15.83
C PRO A 97 2.01 -5.90 14.46
N ARG A 98 1.29 -4.91 13.95
CA ARG A 98 0.83 -4.85 12.57
C ARG A 98 1.82 -4.04 11.74
N THR A 99 2.07 -4.50 10.53
CA THR A 99 2.87 -3.77 9.55
C THR A 99 1.96 -3.34 8.42
N THR A 100 1.91 -2.05 8.16
CA THR A 100 1.20 -1.46 7.02
C THR A 100 2.24 -1.03 5.99
N LEU A 101 2.13 -1.56 4.76
CA LEU A 101 2.94 -1.15 3.62
C LEU A 101 2.03 -0.48 2.59
N THR A 102 2.49 0.64 2.05
CA THR A 102 1.85 1.36 0.94
C THR A 102 2.82 1.39 -0.23
N LEU A 103 2.33 0.98 -1.41
CA LEU A 103 3.05 1.04 -2.67
C LEU A 103 2.27 1.96 -3.60
N THR A 104 2.91 3.06 -4.00
CA THR A 104 2.38 3.98 -5.01
C THR A 104 3.21 3.85 -6.27
N LEU A 105 2.55 3.62 -7.41
CA LEU A 105 3.17 3.53 -8.73
C LEU A 105 2.60 4.65 -9.60
N SER A 106 3.47 5.46 -10.18
CA SER A 106 3.05 6.56 -11.05
C SER A 106 3.78 6.47 -12.38
N GLY A 107 3.07 6.72 -13.49
CA GLY A 107 3.68 6.64 -14.81
C GLY A 107 2.74 7.05 -15.94
N SER A 108 3.20 6.84 -17.17
CA SER A 108 2.41 7.11 -18.36
C SER A 108 1.17 6.21 -18.46
N SER A 109 0.19 6.63 -19.26
CA SER A 109 -1.00 5.82 -19.57
C SER A 109 -0.66 4.43 -20.15
N ASP A 110 0.40 4.32 -20.97
CA ASP A 110 0.91 3.04 -21.48
C ASP A 110 1.40 2.14 -20.34
N PHE A 111 2.16 2.69 -19.40
CA PHE A 111 2.65 1.95 -18.23
C PHE A 111 1.47 1.47 -17.36
N CYS A 112 0.55 2.36 -17.02
CA CYS A 112 -0.60 2.05 -16.18
C CYS A 112 -1.52 1.00 -16.83
N THR A 113 -1.72 1.07 -18.14
CA THR A 113 -2.52 0.07 -18.88
C THR A 113 -1.84 -1.30 -18.84
N ALA A 114 -0.55 -1.37 -19.19
CA ALA A 114 0.20 -2.62 -19.19
C ALA A 114 0.27 -3.27 -17.80
N LEU A 115 0.40 -2.47 -16.74
CA LEU A 115 0.44 -2.96 -15.37
C LEU A 115 -0.90 -3.58 -14.96
N ARG A 116 -2.02 -2.89 -15.23
CA ARG A 116 -3.34 -3.40 -14.89
C ARG A 116 -3.66 -4.69 -15.63
N GLU A 117 -3.31 -4.78 -16.91
CA GLU A 117 -3.46 -6.01 -17.70
C GLU A 117 -2.59 -7.17 -17.16
N ALA A 118 -1.36 -6.89 -16.72
CA ALA A 118 -0.44 -7.94 -16.24
C ALA A 118 -0.86 -8.57 -14.90
N PHE A 119 -1.60 -7.82 -14.08
CA PHE A 119 -2.02 -8.24 -12.74
C PHE A 119 -3.54 -8.41 -12.59
N ASP A 120 -4.31 -8.27 -13.67
CA ASP A 120 -5.77 -8.39 -13.68
C ASP A 120 -6.44 -7.40 -12.71
N MET A 121 -5.93 -6.16 -12.70
CA MET A 121 -6.48 -5.06 -11.89
C MET A 121 -7.69 -4.43 -12.60
N GLU A 122 -8.72 -4.03 -11.84
CA GLU A 122 -9.93 -3.38 -12.37
C GLU A 122 -9.69 -1.94 -12.89
#